data_AF-A0A1W1HEM9-F1
#
_entry.id   AF-A0A1W1HEM9-F1
#
_cell.length_a   1.000
_cell.length_b   1.000
_cell.length_c   1.000
_cell.angle_alpha   90.00
_cell.angle_beta   90.00
_cell.angle_gamma   90.00
#
_symmetry.space_group_name_H-M   'P 1'
#
loop_
_entity.id
_entity.type
_entity.pdbx_description
1 polymer ?
#
loop_
_entity_poly.entity_id
_entity_poly.type
_entity_poly.pdbx_seq_one_letter_code
_entity_poly.pdbx_strand_id
1 'polypeptide(L)'
;MAKKKDAVQEATEKETEDKNLPEKAEPVKPEIIDEEEEKLINDAVKFINEKANEVIYKGHEEIGSYILEKFFNGDIEKALSKDPKKEISFKKLCERGDLIVHANTLSAAVKVSCQEKLFIDKKFNDSKLLSYTHKKLLVRLEDPRKKVNMAKKCIKEGWTTRELENAVQKKLKEFEKPAKKSLIRTTQKCIQKIDTVIEAAAESDLSYKSEDLKKMSGARRRELIKHANDLKSKIDAIDLGDVSSNCESLIEELEKIEEEYKKNPPKRGRKSKKNMDDNK
;
A
#
# COMPACT_ATOMS: atom_id res chain seq x y z
N MET A 1 10.26 62.31 -31.83
CA MET A 1 11.07 61.33 -32.57
C MET A 1 10.67 59.94 -32.10
N ALA A 2 10.18 59.11 -33.05
CA ALA A 2 9.98 57.65 -33.07
C ALA A 2 9.48 56.93 -31.79
N LYS A 3 8.22 56.46 -31.64
CA LYS A 3 7.40 55.48 -32.40
C LYS A 3 8.11 54.15 -32.75
N LYS A 4 7.87 53.10 -31.94
CA LYS A 4 7.85 51.66 -32.29
C LYS A 4 6.71 51.04 -31.46
N LYS A 5 5.50 50.80 -31.98
CA LYS A 5 5.03 49.76 -32.94
C LYS A 5 5.25 48.32 -32.47
N ASP A 6 4.15 47.78 -31.94
CA ASP A 6 3.42 46.59 -32.40
C ASP A 6 4.21 45.33 -32.79
N ALA A 7 3.94 44.24 -32.04
CA ALA A 7 3.75 42.91 -32.61
C ALA A 7 3.00 42.04 -31.60
N VAL A 8 1.68 42.04 -31.74
CA VAL A 8 0.76 41.05 -31.18
C VAL A 8 0.99 39.73 -31.94
N GLN A 9 1.27 38.64 -31.23
CA GLN A 9 1.17 37.29 -31.77
C GLN A 9 -0.02 36.59 -31.11
N GLU A 10 -1.10 36.56 -31.88
CA GLU A 10 -2.33 35.83 -31.66
C GLU A 10 -2.07 34.36 -31.99
N ALA A 11 -1.80 33.55 -30.97
CA ALA A 11 -1.68 32.10 -31.11
C ALA A 11 -3.08 31.49 -31.17
N THR A 12 -3.43 31.02 -32.36
CA THR A 12 -4.69 30.32 -32.65
C THR A 12 -4.62 28.92 -32.04
N GLU A 13 -5.29 28.72 -30.91
CA GLU A 13 -5.58 27.39 -30.35
C GLU A 13 -6.57 26.68 -31.28
N LYS A 14 -6.05 25.76 -32.10
CA LYS A 14 -6.87 24.78 -32.82
C LYS A 14 -7.31 23.72 -31.82
N GLU A 15 -8.56 23.80 -31.39
CA GLU A 15 -9.29 22.70 -30.78
C GLU A 15 -9.34 21.52 -31.76
N THR A 16 -8.48 20.52 -31.54
CA THR A 16 -8.67 19.19 -32.11
C THR A 16 -9.71 18.46 -31.27
N GLU A 17 -10.95 18.47 -31.77
CA GLU A 17 -12.02 17.55 -31.36
C GLU A 17 -11.52 16.10 -31.50
N ASP A 18 -11.06 15.52 -30.40
CA ASP A 18 -10.71 14.10 -30.30
C ASP A 18 -12.01 13.28 -30.10
N LYS A 19 -12.77 13.13 -31.19
CA LYS A 19 -13.93 12.24 -31.29
C LYS A 19 -13.46 10.82 -31.60
N ASN A 20 -12.82 10.17 -30.63
CA ASN A 20 -12.62 8.73 -30.64
C ASN A 20 -13.08 8.14 -29.30
N LEU A 21 -14.40 8.14 -29.10
CA LEU A 21 -14.99 7.28 -28.08
C LEU A 21 -14.79 5.83 -28.52
N PRO A 22 -14.16 4.97 -27.70
CA PRO A 22 -13.98 3.57 -28.04
C PRO A 22 -15.35 2.92 -28.20
N GLU A 23 -15.58 2.44 -29.41
CA GLU A 23 -16.65 1.54 -29.80
C GLU A 23 -16.74 0.42 -28.75
N LYS A 24 -17.96 0.20 -28.23
CA LYS A 24 -18.26 -0.80 -27.20
C LYS A 24 -17.63 -2.14 -27.60
N ALA A 25 -16.59 -2.54 -26.89
CA ALA A 25 -15.99 -3.86 -27.05
C ALA A 25 -17.07 -4.93 -26.89
N GLU A 26 -17.34 -5.65 -27.97
CA GLU A 26 -18.24 -6.79 -27.96
C GLU A 26 -17.72 -7.82 -26.94
N PRO A 27 -18.62 -8.49 -26.20
CA PRO A 27 -18.21 -9.49 -25.22
C PRO A 27 -17.53 -10.66 -25.96
N VAL A 28 -16.21 -10.73 -25.86
CA VAL A 28 -15.38 -11.83 -26.37
C VAL A 28 -15.91 -13.11 -25.75
N LYS A 29 -16.46 -14.01 -26.59
CA LYS A 29 -16.91 -15.33 -26.15
C LYS A 29 -15.70 -16.10 -25.62
N PRO A 30 -15.81 -16.80 -24.46
CA PRO A 30 -14.73 -17.64 -23.98
C PRO A 30 -14.46 -18.74 -25.01
N GLU A 31 -13.29 -18.70 -25.64
CA GLU A 31 -12.81 -19.78 -26.51
C GLU A 31 -12.62 -21.04 -25.67
N ILE A 32 -13.17 -22.15 -26.15
CA ILE A 32 -13.04 -23.46 -25.53
C ILE A 32 -11.65 -23.98 -25.95
N ILE A 33 -10.69 -23.87 -25.03
CA ILE A 33 -9.34 -24.43 -25.17
C ILE A 33 -9.46 -25.96 -25.08
N ASP A 34 -8.81 -26.70 -25.97
CA ASP A 34 -8.79 -28.16 -25.91
C ASP A 34 -7.85 -28.68 -24.80
N GLU A 35 -8.02 -29.94 -24.39
CA GLU A 35 -7.21 -30.55 -23.31
C GLU A 35 -5.72 -30.73 -23.68
N GLU A 36 -5.37 -30.76 -24.97
CA GLU A 36 -3.99 -30.89 -25.44
C GLU A 36 -3.27 -29.53 -25.36
N GLU A 37 -3.96 -28.45 -25.74
CA GLU A 37 -3.51 -27.07 -25.62
C GLU A 37 -3.35 -26.67 -24.15
N GLU A 38 -4.27 -27.08 -23.26
CA GLU A 38 -4.12 -26.85 -21.82
C GLU A 38 -2.85 -27.52 -21.25
N LYS A 39 -2.51 -28.74 -21.71
CA LYS A 39 -1.26 -29.41 -21.31
C LYS A 39 -0.03 -28.67 -21.83
N LEU A 40 -0.04 -28.22 -23.09
CA LEU A 40 1.05 -27.43 -23.67
C LEU A 40 1.27 -26.11 -22.92
N ILE A 41 0.19 -25.42 -22.53
CA ILE A 41 0.26 -24.21 -21.71
C ILE A 41 0.89 -24.52 -20.36
N ASN A 42 0.47 -25.59 -19.69
CA ASN A 42 1.01 -25.98 -18.38
C ASN A 42 2.51 -26.33 -18.45
N ASP A 43 2.94 -27.06 -19.48
CA ASP A 43 4.35 -27.41 -19.70
C ASP A 43 5.20 -26.16 -20.02
N ALA A 44 4.67 -25.25 -20.85
CA ALA A 44 5.33 -23.98 -21.16
C ALA A 44 5.49 -23.10 -19.90
N VAL A 45 4.44 -22.98 -19.09
CA VAL A 45 4.47 -22.24 -17.81
C VAL A 45 5.51 -22.86 -16.87
N LYS A 46 5.57 -24.20 -16.78
CA LYS A 46 6.56 -24.90 -15.97
C LYS A 46 7.99 -24.59 -16.44
N PHE A 47 8.26 -24.72 -17.73
CA PHE A 47 9.58 -24.43 -18.31
C PHE A 47 10.01 -22.97 -18.11
N ILE A 48 9.10 -22.00 -18.37
CA ILE A 48 9.37 -20.57 -18.17
C ILE A 48 9.71 -20.30 -16.70
N ASN A 49 8.95 -20.88 -15.77
CA ASN A 49 9.20 -20.71 -14.34
C ASN A 49 10.55 -21.31 -13.93
N GLU A 50 10.91 -22.48 -14.44
CA GLU A 50 12.22 -23.10 -14.21
C GLU A 50 13.36 -22.21 -14.72
N LYS A 51 13.26 -21.67 -15.94
CA LYS A 51 14.28 -20.79 -16.52
C LYS A 51 14.37 -19.42 -15.85
N ALA A 52 13.23 -18.83 -15.48
CA ALA A 52 13.21 -17.60 -14.70
C ALA A 52 13.87 -17.80 -13.32
N ASN A 53 13.63 -18.94 -12.66
CA ASN A 53 14.29 -19.29 -11.41
C ASN A 53 15.82 -19.43 -11.59
N GLU A 54 16.25 -20.08 -12.66
CA GLU A 54 17.68 -20.32 -12.93
C GLU A 54 18.45 -19.04 -13.26
N VAL A 55 17.91 -18.16 -14.10
CA VAL A 55 18.65 -17.00 -14.61
C VAL A 55 18.40 -15.77 -13.75
N ILE A 56 17.14 -15.39 -13.57
CA ILE A 56 16.78 -14.13 -12.94
C ILE A 56 17.02 -14.25 -11.44
N TYR A 57 16.44 -15.25 -10.79
CA TYR A 57 16.46 -15.30 -9.33
C TYR A 57 17.81 -15.70 -8.75
N LYS A 58 18.52 -16.65 -9.38
CA LYS A 58 19.91 -16.93 -9.02
C LYS A 58 20.78 -15.68 -9.16
N GLY A 59 20.60 -14.91 -10.24
CA GLY A 59 21.27 -13.62 -10.42
C GLY A 59 20.98 -12.64 -9.28
N HIS A 60 19.73 -12.58 -8.78
CA HIS A 60 19.39 -11.75 -7.63
C HIS A 60 20.09 -12.23 -6.35
N GLU A 61 20.16 -13.54 -6.09
CA GLU A 61 20.85 -14.10 -4.93
C GLU A 61 22.37 -13.82 -4.98
N GLU A 62 22.98 -13.92 -6.17
CA GLU A 62 24.39 -13.59 -6.40
C GLU A 62 24.68 -12.10 -6.19
N ILE A 63 23.85 -11.21 -6.77
CA ILE A 63 23.95 -9.75 -6.57
C ILE A 63 23.81 -9.41 -5.09
N GLY A 64 22.80 -9.97 -4.41
CA GLY A 64 22.58 -9.74 -2.99
C GLY A 64 23.75 -10.21 -2.13
N SER A 65 24.36 -11.35 -2.48
CA SER A 65 25.51 -11.93 -1.78
C SER A 65 26.77 -11.07 -1.99
N TYR A 66 27.01 -10.63 -3.23
CA TYR A 66 28.11 -9.73 -3.54
C TYR A 66 28.02 -8.42 -2.75
N ILE A 67 26.85 -7.81 -2.69
CA ILE A 67 26.65 -6.57 -1.92
C ILE A 67 26.81 -6.84 -0.41
N LEU A 68 26.24 -7.92 0.10
CA LEU A 68 26.39 -8.30 1.51
C LEU A 68 27.87 -8.47 1.89
N GLU A 69 28.68 -9.10 1.04
CA GLU A 69 30.11 -9.31 1.28
C GLU A 69 30.94 -8.04 1.11
N LYS A 70 30.73 -7.27 0.03
CA LYS A 70 31.59 -6.13 -0.30
C LYS A 70 31.20 -4.82 0.39
N PHE A 71 29.91 -4.57 0.60
CA PHE A 71 29.44 -3.32 1.21
C PHE A 71 29.20 -3.45 2.72
N PHE A 72 28.82 -4.65 3.17
CA PHE A 72 28.52 -4.92 4.58
C PHE A 72 29.53 -5.84 5.25
N ASN A 73 30.61 -6.26 4.56
CA ASN A 73 31.64 -7.16 5.10
C ASN A 73 31.06 -8.48 5.65
N GLY A 74 29.96 -8.95 5.07
CA GLY A 74 29.25 -10.15 5.52
C GLY A 74 28.40 -9.96 6.77
N ASP A 75 28.32 -8.75 7.34
CA ASP A 75 27.56 -8.45 8.55
C ASP A 75 26.05 -8.36 8.27
N ILE A 76 25.32 -9.39 8.71
CA ILE A 76 23.88 -9.52 8.56
C ILE A 76 23.13 -8.43 9.34
N GLU A 77 23.59 -8.08 10.54
CA GLU A 77 22.90 -7.10 11.39
C GLU A 77 22.99 -5.70 10.78
N LYS A 78 24.17 -5.34 10.28
CA LYS A 78 24.39 -4.08 9.57
C LYS A 78 23.56 -4.02 8.28
N ALA A 79 23.50 -5.11 7.52
CA ALA A 79 22.69 -5.20 6.31
C ALA A 79 21.18 -5.09 6.58
N LEU A 80 20.70 -5.59 7.73
CA LEU A 80 19.28 -5.54 8.14
C LEU A 80 18.87 -4.32 8.97
N SER A 81 19.82 -3.50 9.43
CA SER A 81 19.53 -2.29 10.23
C SER A 81 18.52 -1.32 9.57
N LYS A 82 17.90 -0.43 10.35
CA LYS A 82 16.99 0.60 9.83
C LYS A 82 17.72 1.93 9.55
N ASP A 83 19.03 1.90 9.32
CA ASP A 83 19.83 3.10 9.08
C ASP A 83 19.47 3.76 7.73
N PRO A 84 18.99 5.01 7.72
CA PRO A 84 18.63 5.73 6.49
C PRO A 84 19.81 5.89 5.51
N LYS A 85 21.06 5.84 5.97
CA LYS A 85 22.25 5.94 5.11
C LYS A 85 22.33 4.81 4.07
N LYS A 86 21.73 3.66 4.35
CA LYS A 86 21.73 2.51 3.42
C LYS A 86 20.86 2.76 2.20
N GLU A 87 19.68 3.33 2.39
CA GLU A 87 18.81 3.69 1.28
C GLU A 87 19.47 4.74 0.38
N ILE A 88 20.13 5.73 0.98
CA ILE A 88 20.92 6.74 0.25
C ILE A 88 22.05 6.07 -0.53
N SER A 89 22.76 5.11 0.07
CA SER A 89 23.85 4.40 -0.60
C SER A 89 23.36 3.57 -1.80
N PHE A 90 22.21 2.89 -1.68
CA PHE A 90 21.61 2.17 -2.80
C PHE A 90 21.14 3.11 -3.92
N LYS A 91 20.54 4.27 -3.58
CA LYS A 91 20.17 5.27 -4.58
C LYS A 91 21.38 5.77 -5.35
N LYS A 92 22.46 6.13 -4.64
CA LYS A 92 23.73 6.55 -5.27
C LYS A 92 24.35 5.48 -6.16
N LEU A 93 24.20 4.20 -5.81
CA LEU A 93 24.68 3.10 -6.64
C LEU A 93 23.87 3.01 -7.95
N CYS A 94 22.55 3.20 -7.89
CA CYS A 94 21.67 3.20 -9.06
C CYS A 94 21.79 4.48 -9.92
N GLU A 95 22.23 5.61 -9.35
CA GLU A 95 22.44 6.87 -10.08
C GLU A 95 23.57 6.79 -11.12
N ARG A 96 24.42 5.74 -11.09
CA ARG A 96 25.53 5.58 -12.05
C ARG A 96 25.09 5.34 -13.51
N GLY A 97 23.81 5.11 -13.78
CA GLY A 97 23.25 4.99 -15.14
C GLY A 97 23.63 3.73 -15.91
N ASP A 98 24.72 3.05 -15.54
CA ASP A 98 25.17 1.76 -16.04
C ASP A 98 24.47 0.57 -15.36
N LEU A 99 23.77 0.82 -14.25
CA LEU A 99 23.12 -0.20 -13.46
C LEU A 99 21.67 -0.42 -13.91
N ILE A 100 21.38 -1.62 -14.44
CA ILE A 100 20.04 -2.03 -14.90
C ILE A 100 19.07 -2.23 -13.71
N VAL A 101 19.59 -2.50 -12.53
CA VAL A 101 18.81 -2.92 -11.36
C VAL A 101 18.41 -1.73 -10.49
N HIS A 102 17.12 -1.63 -10.16
CA HIS A 102 16.58 -0.58 -9.28
C HIS A 102 16.95 -0.80 -7.79
N ALA A 103 17.05 0.29 -7.02
CA ALA A 103 17.47 0.27 -5.61
C ALA A 103 16.61 -0.66 -4.72
N ASN A 104 15.29 -0.70 -4.95
CA ASN A 104 14.39 -1.60 -4.21
C ASN A 104 14.70 -3.08 -4.47
N THR A 105 15.10 -3.41 -5.70
CA THR A 105 15.47 -4.77 -6.09
C THR A 105 16.79 -5.18 -5.42
N LEU A 106 17.77 -4.29 -5.37
CA LEU A 106 19.02 -4.51 -4.63
C LEU A 106 18.78 -4.71 -3.13
N SER A 107 17.95 -3.86 -2.52
CA SER A 107 17.59 -3.98 -1.11
C SER A 107 16.90 -5.32 -0.81
N ALA A 108 15.98 -5.76 -1.69
CA ALA A 108 15.35 -7.06 -1.57
C ALA A 108 16.34 -8.22 -1.73
N ALA A 109 17.22 -8.16 -2.74
CA ALA A 109 18.25 -9.16 -3.00
C ALA A 109 19.18 -9.34 -1.79
N VAL A 110 19.71 -8.24 -1.24
CA VAL A 110 20.57 -8.27 -0.03
C VAL A 110 19.84 -8.90 1.15
N LYS A 111 18.57 -8.56 1.38
CA LYS A 111 17.77 -9.14 2.47
C LYS A 111 17.52 -10.64 2.28
N VAL A 112 17.32 -11.09 1.04
CA VAL A 112 17.21 -12.52 0.72
C VAL A 112 18.54 -13.23 0.98
N SER A 113 19.67 -12.67 0.58
CA SER A 113 21.00 -13.25 0.86
C SER A 113 21.31 -13.30 2.36
N CYS A 114 20.93 -12.28 3.13
CA CYS A 114 21.00 -12.31 4.60
C CYS A 114 20.16 -13.45 5.19
N GLN A 115 18.96 -13.66 4.63
CA GLN A 115 18.07 -14.73 5.04
C GLN A 115 18.63 -16.12 4.68
N GLU A 116 19.28 -16.30 3.53
CA GLU A 116 19.93 -17.57 3.20
C GLU A 116 21.08 -17.90 4.16
N LYS A 117 21.93 -16.93 4.52
CA LYS A 117 22.95 -17.14 5.55
C LYS A 117 22.31 -17.55 6.89
N LEU A 118 21.23 -16.87 7.29
CA LEU A 118 20.47 -17.24 8.49
C LEU A 118 19.91 -18.66 8.41
N PHE A 119 19.42 -19.11 7.24
CA PHE A 119 18.94 -20.48 7.06
C PHE A 119 20.07 -21.51 7.19
N ILE A 120 21.24 -21.23 6.62
CA ILE A 120 22.45 -22.05 6.78
C ILE A 120 22.85 -22.13 8.25
N ASP A 121 22.91 -21.01 8.96
CA ASP A 121 23.25 -20.95 10.39
C ASP A 121 22.25 -21.73 11.26
N LYS A 122 20.98 -21.78 10.84
CA LYS A 122 19.91 -22.57 11.50
C LYS A 122 19.81 -24.00 11.00
N LYS A 123 20.74 -24.48 10.16
CA LYS A 123 20.76 -25.82 9.57
C LYS A 123 19.47 -26.16 8.81
N PHE A 124 18.87 -25.17 8.15
CA PHE A 124 17.68 -25.34 7.33
C PHE A 124 18.08 -25.52 5.86
N ASN A 125 18.44 -26.75 5.50
CA ASN A 125 18.95 -27.08 4.16
C ASN A 125 17.88 -27.06 3.06
N ASP A 126 16.60 -27.16 3.43
CA ASP A 126 15.47 -27.20 2.50
C ASP A 126 15.11 -25.82 1.93
N SER A 127 15.86 -24.75 2.28
CA SER A 127 15.63 -23.41 1.72
C SER A 127 15.70 -23.38 0.19
N LYS A 128 16.43 -24.32 -0.42
CA LYS A 128 16.54 -24.49 -1.87
C LYS A 128 15.23 -24.89 -2.56
N LEU A 129 14.28 -25.47 -1.83
CA LEU A 129 12.95 -25.83 -2.35
C LEU A 129 12.02 -24.61 -2.46
N LEU A 130 12.39 -23.47 -1.86
CA LEU A 130 11.63 -22.24 -1.96
C LEU A 130 12.06 -21.44 -3.18
N SER A 131 11.09 -21.00 -3.99
CA SER A 131 11.38 -20.00 -5.02
C SER A 131 11.78 -18.66 -4.38
N TYR A 132 12.48 -17.82 -5.15
CA TYR A 132 12.91 -16.50 -4.67
C TYR A 132 11.76 -15.60 -4.22
N THR A 133 10.59 -15.70 -4.86
CA THR A 133 9.40 -14.96 -4.43
C THR A 133 8.95 -15.38 -3.03
N HIS A 134 8.99 -16.68 -2.71
CA HIS A 134 8.73 -17.15 -1.34
C HIS A 134 9.77 -16.60 -0.36
N LYS A 135 11.05 -16.66 -0.72
CA LYS A 135 12.14 -16.14 0.10
C LYS A 135 11.97 -14.65 0.37
N LYS A 136 11.63 -13.85 -0.65
CA LYS A 136 11.36 -12.41 -0.56
C LYS A 136 10.18 -12.09 0.35
N LEU A 137 9.11 -12.91 0.36
CA LEU A 137 7.99 -12.74 1.28
C LEU A 137 8.40 -13.01 2.74
N LEU A 138 9.19 -14.07 2.96
CA LEU A 138 9.68 -14.45 4.29
C LEU A 138 10.59 -13.39 4.93
N VAL A 139 11.28 -12.57 4.12
CA VAL A 139 12.10 -11.44 4.60
C VAL A 139 11.29 -10.48 5.49
N ARG A 140 9.97 -10.36 5.29
CA ARG A 140 9.10 -9.47 6.08
C ARG A 140 8.99 -9.90 7.55
N LEU A 141 9.32 -11.15 7.89
CA LEU A 141 9.33 -11.64 9.26
C LEU A 141 10.68 -11.31 9.92
N GLU A 142 10.67 -10.43 10.93
CA GLU A 142 11.88 -10.01 11.65
C GLU A 142 12.48 -11.17 12.50
N ASP A 143 11.64 -12.03 13.08
CA ASP A 143 12.08 -13.13 13.95
C ASP A 143 12.61 -14.34 13.14
N PRO A 144 13.91 -14.71 13.29
CA PRO A 144 14.53 -15.85 12.61
C PRO A 144 13.79 -17.18 12.81
N ARG A 145 13.28 -17.44 14.02
CA ARG A 145 12.61 -18.70 14.35
C ARG A 145 11.27 -18.82 13.64
N LYS A 146 10.50 -17.72 13.65
CA LYS A 146 9.20 -17.66 12.94
C LYS A 146 9.39 -17.82 11.44
N LYS A 147 10.45 -17.20 10.90
CA LYS A 147 10.81 -17.30 9.50
C LYS A 147 11.10 -18.75 9.07
N VAL A 148 11.97 -19.47 9.79
CA VAL A 148 12.26 -20.89 9.52
C VAL A 148 11.01 -21.75 9.67
N ASN A 149 10.20 -21.52 10.70
CA ASN A 149 8.96 -22.28 10.88
C ASN A 149 7.95 -22.04 9.75
N MET A 150 7.84 -20.79 9.27
CA MET A 150 6.97 -20.47 8.14
C MET A 150 7.48 -21.10 6.84
N ALA A 151 8.78 -21.07 6.60
CA ALA A 151 9.43 -21.75 5.48
C ALA A 151 9.15 -23.26 5.48
N LYS A 152 9.32 -23.93 6.62
CA LYS A 152 9.03 -25.36 6.78
C LYS A 152 7.57 -25.69 6.50
N LYS A 153 6.62 -24.86 6.97
CA LYS A 153 5.19 -25.04 6.68
C LYS A 153 4.89 -24.87 5.20
N CYS A 154 5.44 -23.82 4.58
CA CYS A 154 5.30 -23.56 3.15
C CYS A 154 5.73 -24.76 2.30
N ILE A 155 6.89 -25.37 2.61
CA ILE A 155 7.38 -26.56 1.90
C ILE A 155 6.49 -27.78 2.18
N LYS A 156 6.17 -28.04 3.46
CA LYS A 156 5.38 -29.20 3.87
C LYS A 156 3.98 -29.21 3.25
N GLU A 157 3.34 -28.06 3.17
CA GLU A 157 1.96 -27.90 2.70
C GLU A 157 1.89 -27.54 1.21
N GLY A 158 3.03 -27.33 0.54
CA GLY A 158 3.07 -26.98 -0.89
C GLY A 158 2.42 -25.63 -1.20
N TRP A 159 2.55 -24.64 -0.30
CA TRP A 159 1.88 -23.34 -0.47
C TRP A 159 2.34 -22.62 -1.74
N THR A 160 1.38 -22.02 -2.42
CA THR A 160 1.61 -21.00 -3.45
C THR A 160 2.15 -19.71 -2.81
N THR A 161 2.73 -18.84 -3.65
CA THR A 161 3.20 -17.51 -3.24
C THR A 161 2.10 -16.67 -2.59
N ARG A 162 0.86 -16.78 -3.09
CA ARG A 162 -0.31 -16.06 -2.56
C ARG A 162 -0.71 -16.56 -1.17
N GLU A 163 -0.69 -17.87 -0.95
CA GLU A 163 -1.00 -18.47 0.34
C GLU A 163 0.04 -18.11 1.39
N LEU A 164 1.34 -18.17 1.02
CA LEU A 164 2.42 -17.71 1.89
C LEU A 164 2.27 -16.23 2.22
N GLU A 165 1.94 -15.38 1.24
CA GLU A 165 1.71 -13.96 1.50
C GLU A 165 0.58 -13.76 2.51
N ASN A 166 -0.57 -14.42 2.33
CA ASN A 166 -1.69 -14.36 3.26
C ASN A 166 -1.29 -14.80 4.67
N ALA A 167 -0.53 -15.90 4.79
CA ALA A 167 -0.04 -16.41 6.06
C ALA A 167 0.94 -15.45 6.76
N VAL A 168 1.87 -14.85 6.00
CA VAL A 168 2.81 -13.83 6.49
C VAL A 168 2.05 -12.58 6.94
N GLN A 169 1.12 -12.08 6.14
CA GLN A 169 0.30 -10.91 6.48
C GLN A 169 -0.54 -11.15 7.75
N LYS A 170 -1.17 -12.33 7.88
CA LYS A 170 -1.90 -12.71 9.08
C LYS A 170 -1.00 -12.68 10.31
N LYS A 171 0.21 -13.24 10.20
CA LYS A 171 1.19 -13.19 11.30
C LYS A 171 1.61 -11.77 11.65
N LEU A 172 1.87 -10.90 10.67
CA LEU A 172 2.21 -9.51 10.94
C LEU A 172 1.06 -8.78 11.67
N LYS A 173 -0.19 -9.00 11.26
CA LYS A 173 -1.38 -8.44 11.92
C LYS A 173 -1.59 -8.99 13.33
N GLU A 174 -1.25 -10.25 13.60
CA GLU A 174 -1.31 -10.82 14.96
C GLU A 174 -0.32 -10.13 15.93
N PHE A 175 0.81 -9.61 15.43
CA PHE A 175 1.83 -8.92 16.25
C PHE A 175 1.65 -7.40 16.32
N GLU A 176 0.94 -6.82 15.36
CA GLU A 176 0.34 -5.51 15.56
C GLU A 176 -0.73 -5.65 16.65
N LYS A 177 -0.31 -5.57 17.93
CA LYS A 177 -1.23 -5.12 18.99
C LYS A 177 -1.97 -3.95 18.34
N PRO A 178 -3.31 -3.94 18.31
CA PRO A 178 -4.04 -2.84 17.69
C PRO A 178 -3.47 -1.60 18.35
N ALA A 179 -2.62 -0.86 17.60
CA ALA A 179 -2.02 0.34 18.11
C ALA A 179 -3.24 1.13 18.53
N LYS A 180 -3.38 1.44 19.84
CA LYS A 180 -4.53 2.18 20.36
C LYS A 180 -4.67 3.34 19.39
N LYS A 181 -5.63 3.25 18.47
CA LYS A 181 -5.68 4.19 17.35
C LYS A 181 -5.77 5.52 18.07
N SER A 182 -4.87 6.45 17.75
CA SER A 182 -4.88 7.75 18.41
C SER A 182 -6.33 8.23 18.40
N LEU A 183 -6.92 8.40 19.58
CA LEU A 183 -8.33 8.76 19.72
C LEU A 183 -8.56 10.01 18.88
N ILE A 184 -7.63 10.97 18.98
CA ILE A 184 -7.56 12.17 18.15
C ILE A 184 -7.64 11.85 16.65
N ARG A 185 -6.76 10.98 16.12
CA ARG A 185 -6.75 10.67 14.67
C ARG A 185 -8.02 9.94 14.22
N THR A 186 -8.62 9.13 15.09
CA THR A 186 -9.84 8.39 14.78
C THR A 186 -11.04 9.32 14.78
N THR A 187 -11.20 10.13 15.83
CA THR A 187 -12.26 11.13 15.96
C THR A 187 -12.17 12.16 14.83
N GLN A 188 -10.99 12.70 14.54
CA GLN A 188 -10.78 13.63 13.42
C GLN A 188 -11.18 13.01 12.08
N LYS A 189 -10.83 11.74 11.83
CA LYS A 189 -11.22 11.05 10.59
C LYS A 189 -12.73 10.82 10.51
N CYS A 190 -13.42 10.61 11.64
CA CYS A 190 -14.88 10.52 11.65
C CYS A 190 -15.52 11.87 11.31
N ILE A 191 -15.05 12.96 11.95
CA ILE A 191 -15.51 14.33 11.67
C ILE A 191 -15.33 14.68 10.19
N GLN A 192 -14.12 14.48 9.65
CA GLN A 192 -13.82 14.74 8.23
C GLN A 192 -14.73 13.97 7.27
N LYS A 193 -15.07 12.73 7.57
CA LYS A 193 -15.99 11.95 6.72
C LYS A 193 -17.39 12.52 6.71
N ILE A 194 -17.88 13.00 7.85
CA ILE A 194 -19.21 13.63 7.96
C ILE A 194 -19.18 14.93 7.15
N ASP A 195 -18.15 15.73 7.33
CA ASP A 195 -17.93 17.00 6.62
C ASP A 195 -17.93 16.81 5.09
N THR A 196 -17.12 15.88 4.56
CA THR A 196 -17.10 15.57 3.13
C THR A 196 -18.46 15.13 2.59
N VAL A 197 -19.26 14.39 3.38
CA VAL A 197 -20.60 13.97 2.96
C VAL A 197 -21.56 15.16 2.92
N ILE A 198 -21.46 16.07 3.89
CA ILE A 198 -22.27 17.30 3.93
C ILE A 198 -21.92 18.21 2.74
N GLU A 199 -20.63 18.44 2.47
CA GLU A 199 -20.16 19.21 1.32
C GLU A 199 -20.65 18.60 0.00
N ALA A 200 -20.44 17.29 -0.18
CA ALA A 200 -20.89 16.60 -1.39
C ALA A 200 -22.42 16.68 -1.57
N ALA A 201 -23.19 16.63 -0.48
CA ALA A 201 -24.64 16.77 -0.53
C ALA A 201 -25.07 18.20 -0.89
N ALA A 202 -24.35 19.22 -0.39
CA ALA A 202 -24.62 20.63 -0.69
C ALA A 202 -24.27 21.00 -2.14
N GLU A 203 -23.21 20.41 -2.71
CA GLU A 203 -22.78 20.63 -4.09
C GLU A 203 -23.58 19.80 -5.11
N SER A 204 -24.24 18.73 -4.68
CA SER A 204 -25.01 17.86 -5.57
C SER A 204 -26.32 18.52 -5.99
N ASP A 205 -26.35 19.06 -7.20
CA ASP A 205 -27.60 19.51 -7.82
C ASP A 205 -28.40 18.31 -8.34
N LEU A 206 -29.50 18.00 -7.66
CA LEU A 206 -30.48 16.99 -8.09
C LEU A 206 -31.62 17.60 -8.93
N SER A 207 -31.49 18.85 -9.39
CA SER A 207 -32.48 19.51 -10.24
C SER A 207 -32.33 19.09 -11.71
N TYR A 208 -32.95 17.96 -12.07
CA TYR A 208 -33.05 17.52 -13.45
C TYR A 208 -34.29 18.12 -14.13
N LYS A 209 -34.13 18.65 -15.35
CA LYS A 209 -35.24 19.16 -16.16
C LYS A 209 -36.22 18.04 -16.51
N SER A 210 -37.52 18.36 -16.48
CA SER A 210 -38.60 17.40 -16.78
C SER A 210 -38.46 16.79 -18.18
N GLU A 211 -38.00 17.59 -19.13
CA GLU A 211 -37.77 17.19 -20.52
C GLU A 211 -36.74 16.06 -20.63
N ASP A 212 -35.68 16.10 -19.84
CA ASP A 212 -34.62 15.09 -19.88
C ASP A 212 -35.05 13.79 -19.18
N LEU A 213 -35.82 13.91 -18.09
CA LEU A 213 -36.41 12.75 -17.43
C LEU A 213 -37.45 12.04 -18.32
N LYS A 214 -38.18 12.78 -19.18
CA LYS A 214 -39.13 12.20 -20.14
C LYS A 214 -38.45 11.36 -21.22
N LYS A 215 -37.22 11.72 -21.63
CA LYS A 215 -36.42 10.94 -22.60
C LYS A 215 -35.98 9.58 -22.07
N MET A 216 -35.99 9.36 -20.75
CA MET A 216 -35.64 8.08 -20.14
C MET A 216 -36.71 7.01 -20.40
N SER A 217 -36.33 5.73 -20.33
CA SER A 217 -37.32 4.65 -20.33
C SER A 217 -38.12 4.61 -19.03
N GLY A 218 -39.34 4.08 -19.08
CA GLY A 218 -40.18 3.94 -17.89
C GLY A 218 -39.56 3.07 -16.79
N ALA A 219 -38.79 2.03 -17.15
CA ALA A 219 -38.08 1.18 -16.21
C ALA A 219 -37.00 1.97 -15.44
N ARG A 220 -36.17 2.74 -16.17
CA ARG A 220 -35.08 3.52 -15.57
C ARG A 220 -35.60 4.65 -14.68
N ARG A 221 -36.72 5.28 -15.04
CA ARG A 221 -37.40 6.25 -14.15
C ARG A 221 -37.85 5.62 -12.83
N ARG A 222 -38.46 4.42 -12.87
CA ARG A 222 -38.90 3.71 -11.65
C ARG A 222 -37.72 3.33 -10.75
N GLU A 223 -36.61 2.89 -11.35
CA GLU A 223 -35.37 2.60 -10.62
C GLU A 223 -34.81 3.87 -9.96
N LEU A 224 -34.77 4.99 -10.69
CA LEU A 224 -34.34 6.27 -10.12
C LEU A 224 -35.23 6.74 -8.97
N ILE A 225 -36.56 6.60 -9.09
CA ILE A 225 -37.52 6.88 -8.00
C ILE A 225 -37.22 6.01 -6.79
N LYS A 226 -36.93 4.71 -6.99
CA LYS A 226 -36.57 3.79 -5.90
C LYS A 226 -35.30 4.26 -5.18
N HIS A 227 -34.26 4.64 -5.92
CA HIS A 227 -33.02 5.16 -5.34
C HIS A 227 -33.21 6.49 -4.62
N ALA A 228 -33.99 7.41 -5.19
CA ALA A 228 -34.29 8.70 -4.58
C ALA A 228 -35.07 8.53 -3.26
N ASN A 229 -36.04 7.62 -3.22
CA ASN A 229 -36.79 7.31 -2.00
C ASN A 229 -35.91 6.63 -0.94
N ASP A 230 -35.06 5.67 -1.33
CA ASP A 230 -34.12 5.02 -0.40
C ASP A 230 -33.12 6.03 0.20
N LEU A 231 -32.58 6.93 -0.63
CA LEU A 231 -31.72 8.02 -0.16
C LEU A 231 -32.49 8.95 0.78
N LYS A 232 -33.72 9.35 0.43
CA LYS A 232 -34.57 10.19 1.28
C LYS A 232 -34.81 9.53 2.64
N SER A 233 -35.21 8.25 2.66
CA SER A 233 -35.42 7.52 3.92
C SER A 233 -34.15 7.42 4.77
N LYS A 234 -32.97 7.30 4.16
CA LYS A 234 -31.70 7.33 4.89
C LYS A 234 -31.38 8.70 5.47
N ILE A 235 -31.65 9.78 4.73
CA ILE A 235 -31.48 11.16 5.21
C ILE A 235 -32.44 11.45 6.35
N ASP A 236 -33.73 11.12 6.17
CA ASP A 236 -34.77 11.31 7.20
C ASP A 236 -34.48 10.50 8.48
N ALA A 237 -33.78 9.36 8.35
CA ALA A 237 -33.36 8.54 9.49
C ALA A 237 -32.10 9.08 10.20
N ILE A 238 -31.33 9.98 9.57
CA ILE A 238 -30.23 10.68 10.22
C ILE A 238 -30.83 11.86 10.96
N ASP A 239 -30.99 11.73 12.28
CA ASP A 239 -31.30 12.87 13.11
C ASP A 239 -30.07 13.79 13.17
N LEU A 240 -30.06 14.83 12.34
CA LEU A 240 -29.00 15.84 12.35
C LEU A 240 -28.91 16.55 13.71
N GLY A 241 -30.01 16.57 14.48
CA GLY A 241 -30.03 17.02 15.87
C GLY A 241 -29.16 16.15 16.77
N ASP A 242 -29.25 14.82 16.65
CA ASP A 242 -28.37 13.90 17.38
C ASP A 242 -26.90 14.10 17.02
N VAL A 243 -26.59 14.31 15.74
CA VAL A 243 -25.20 14.57 15.30
C VAL A 243 -24.67 15.88 15.89
N SER A 244 -25.48 16.95 15.87
CA SER A 244 -25.13 18.24 16.48
C SER A 244 -24.91 18.11 17.99
N SER A 245 -25.84 17.46 18.69
CA SER A 245 -25.76 17.24 20.15
C SER A 245 -24.53 16.41 20.56
N ASN A 246 -24.17 15.41 19.76
CA ASN A 246 -22.94 14.64 19.96
C ASN A 246 -21.67 15.49 19.79
N CYS A 247 -21.67 16.42 18.83
CA CYS A 247 -20.55 17.34 18.63
C CYS A 247 -20.44 18.36 19.77
N GLU A 248 -21.57 18.92 20.21
CA GLU A 248 -21.64 19.82 21.37
C GLU A 248 -21.13 19.13 22.64
N SER A 249 -21.62 17.92 22.92
CA SER A 249 -21.16 17.12 24.06
C SER A 249 -19.65 16.84 24.01
N LEU A 250 -19.11 16.53 22.82
CA LEU A 250 -17.67 16.34 22.65
C LEU A 250 -16.88 17.64 22.89
N ILE A 251 -17.38 18.78 22.43
CA ILE A 251 -16.74 20.08 22.65
C ILE A 251 -16.72 20.41 24.14
N GLU A 252 -17.86 20.29 24.83
CA GLU A 252 -17.99 20.56 26.26
C GLU A 252 -17.04 19.68 27.09
N GLU A 253 -16.94 18.38 26.79
CA GLU A 253 -16.01 17.48 27.46
C GLU A 253 -14.54 17.89 27.25
N LEU A 254 -14.17 18.25 26.02
CA LEU A 254 -12.81 18.69 25.69
C LEU A 254 -12.45 20.01 26.39
N GLU A 255 -13.36 20.99 26.42
CA GLU A 255 -13.16 22.25 27.13
C GLU A 255 -13.03 22.05 28.64
N LYS A 256 -13.87 21.20 29.22
CA LYS A 256 -13.79 20.84 30.64
C LYS A 256 -12.43 20.23 31.00
N ILE A 257 -11.92 19.33 30.16
CA ILE A 257 -10.59 18.74 30.33
C ILE A 257 -9.52 19.84 30.23
N GLU A 258 -9.57 20.70 29.22
CA GLU A 258 -8.58 21.77 29.04
C GLU A 258 -8.54 22.74 30.24
N GLU A 259 -9.70 23.11 30.79
CA GLU A 259 -9.79 23.94 32.00
C GLU A 259 -9.23 23.22 33.25
N GLU A 260 -9.43 21.91 33.37
CA GLU A 260 -8.81 21.10 34.43
C GLU A 260 -7.28 21.06 34.28
N TYR A 261 -6.78 20.92 33.04
CA TYR A 261 -5.35 20.97 32.73
C TYR A 261 -4.73 22.34 33.03
N LYS A 262 -5.44 23.44 32.78
CA LYS A 262 -4.98 24.80 33.14
C LYS A 262 -4.85 24.97 34.65
N LYS A 263 -5.80 24.42 35.42
CA LYS A 263 -5.80 24.48 36.90
C LYS A 263 -4.74 23.58 37.51
N ASN A 264 -4.57 22.38 36.96
CA ASN A 264 -3.66 21.36 37.45
C ASN A 264 -2.72 20.88 36.35
N PRO A 265 -1.78 21.72 35.88
CA PRO A 265 -0.87 21.31 34.83
C PRO A 265 -0.10 20.08 35.31
N PRO A 266 -0.08 18.98 34.53
CA PRO A 266 0.64 17.79 34.93
C PRO A 266 2.08 18.19 35.20
N LYS A 267 2.62 17.81 36.37
CA LYS A 267 4.02 18.02 36.71
C LYS A 267 4.83 17.39 35.58
N ARG A 268 5.29 18.22 34.62
CA ARG A 268 6.11 17.77 33.51
C ARG A 268 7.29 17.10 34.17
N GLY A 269 7.32 15.77 34.14
CA GLY A 269 8.43 15.00 34.64
C GLY A 269 9.64 15.45 33.85
N ARG A 270 10.40 16.39 34.42
CA ARG A 270 11.76 16.68 33.98
C ARG A 270 12.43 15.31 34.10
N LYS A 271 12.70 14.65 32.97
CA LYS A 271 13.50 13.42 32.96
C LYS A 271 14.70 13.73 33.83
N SER A 272 14.76 13.11 35.01
CA SER A 272 15.89 13.28 35.90
C SER A 272 17.12 12.98 35.07
N LYS A 273 18.08 13.91 35.04
CA LYS A 273 19.41 13.66 34.49
C LYS A 273 19.91 12.41 35.21
N LYS A 274 19.85 11.27 34.53
CA LYS A 274 20.39 10.01 35.03
C LYS A 274 21.89 10.24 35.08
N ASN A 275 22.44 10.15 36.29
CA ASN A 275 23.84 10.37 36.65
C ASN A 275 24.78 9.83 35.55
N MET A 276 25.58 10.71 34.96
CA MET A 276 26.77 10.40 34.16
C MET A 276 28.01 10.58 35.03
N ASP A 277 28.01 10.01 36.24
CA ASP A 277 29.20 9.88 37.07
C ASP A 277 29.14 8.49 37.67
N ASP A 278 29.83 7.54 37.01
CA ASP A 278 30.42 6.33 37.58
C ASP A 278 30.95 5.45 36.44
N ASN A 279 32.09 5.86 35.88
CA ASN A 279 33.13 4.94 35.40
C ASN A 279 34.43 5.75 35.20
N LYS A 280 35.20 5.83 36.27
CA LYS A 280 36.65 6.08 36.24
C LYS A 280 37.33 4.76 36.53
#